data_AF-A0A6P4D9F8-F1
#
_entry.id   AF-A0A6P4D9F8-F1
#
_cell.length_a   1.000
_cell.length_b   1.000
_cell.length_c   1.000
_cell.angle_alpha   90.00
_cell.angle_beta   90.00
_cell.angle_gamma   90.00
#
_symmetry.space_group_name_H-M   'P 1'
#
loop_
_entity.id
_entity.type
_entity.pdbx_description
1 polymer ?
#
loop_
_entity_poly.entity_id
_entity_poly.type
_entity_poly.pdbx_seq_one_letter_code
_entity_poly.pdbx_strand_id
1 'polypeptide(L)'
;MLEAVAFKPLPRTRAGKRGRVYYCTQAAIRPPKFVFFVNDAKLFPQTYRRYMERQLRADAGFSGTPIRLLWRSRRVGKDEGKAQESKMNLSSVD
;
A
#
# COMPACT_ATOMS: atom_id res chain seq x y z
N MET A 1 -0.97 15.30 17.08
CA MET A 1 -0.10 14.72 16.02
C MET A 1 0.81 13.59 16.53
N LEU A 2 0.98 13.40 17.85
CA LEU A 2 1.80 12.32 18.47
C LEU A 2 1.01 11.03 18.83
N GLU A 3 -0.32 11.06 18.82
CA GLU A 3 -1.20 9.99 19.31
C GLU A 3 -1.58 8.98 18.21
N ALA A 4 -0.60 8.39 17.52
CA ALA A 4 -0.85 7.29 16.57
C ALA A 4 0.12 6.11 16.78
N VAL A 5 0.56 5.90 18.03
CA VAL A 5 1.47 4.82 18.42
C VAL A 5 0.68 3.55 18.82
N ALA A 6 -0.28 3.16 17.97
CA ALA A 6 -0.98 1.89 18.10
C ALA A 6 -1.13 1.15 16.77
N PHE A 7 -0.28 1.46 15.77
CA PHE A 7 -0.19 0.60 14.60
C PHE A 7 0.32 -0.78 15.04
N LYS A 8 -0.47 -1.83 14.74
CA LYS A 8 -0.03 -3.22 14.82
C LYS A 8 1.43 -3.33 14.34
N PRO A 9 2.31 -4.04 15.07
CA PRO A 9 3.72 -4.11 14.73
C PRO A 9 3.87 -4.47 13.25
N LEU A 10 4.70 -3.69 12.56
CA LEU A 10 4.95 -3.84 11.13
C LEU A 10 5.30 -5.30 10.83
N PRO A 11 4.74 -5.88 9.75
CA PRO A 11 4.95 -7.27 9.43
C PRO A 11 6.44 -7.56 9.27
N ARG A 12 6.88 -8.61 9.96
CA ARG A 12 8.23 -9.16 9.86
C ARG A 12 8.14 -10.44 9.05
N THR A 13 9.01 -10.60 8.07
CA THR A 13 9.15 -11.90 7.40
C THR A 13 9.97 -12.86 8.25
N ARG A 14 9.81 -14.17 8.01
CA ARG A 14 10.61 -15.22 8.66
C ARG A 14 12.12 -15.03 8.48
N ALA A 15 12.54 -14.37 7.38
CA ALA A 15 13.92 -14.03 7.07
C ALA A 15 14.43 -12.72 7.72
N GLY A 16 13.70 -12.15 8.69
CA GLY A 16 14.13 -10.97 9.45
C GLY A 16 13.92 -9.61 8.75
N LYS A 17 13.49 -9.59 7.48
CA LYS A 17 13.16 -8.33 6.79
C LYS A 17 11.87 -7.74 7.37
N ARG A 18 11.97 -6.52 7.90
CA ARG A 18 10.85 -5.75 8.47
C ARG A 18 10.22 -4.87 7.40
N GLY A 19 8.89 -4.86 7.33
CA GLY A 19 8.16 -3.85 6.57
C GLY A 19 8.42 -2.47 7.17
N ARG A 20 8.70 -1.47 6.32
CA ARG A 20 8.83 -0.05 6.70
C ARG A 20 7.92 0.76 5.81
N VAL A 21 7.03 1.53 6.43
CA VAL A 21 6.25 2.57 5.74
C VAL A 21 7.03 3.87 5.88
N TYR A 22 7.33 4.52 4.75
CA TYR A 22 8.03 5.80 4.74
C TYR A 22 7.04 6.95 4.93
N TYR A 23 6.00 6.96 4.10
CA TYR A 23 4.94 7.95 4.14
C TYR A 23 3.71 7.45 3.38
N CYS A 24 2.59 8.13 3.56
CA CYS A 24 1.34 7.88 2.86
C CYS A 24 0.80 9.20 2.30
N THR A 25 0.22 9.16 1.11
CA THR A 25 -0.44 10.32 0.49
C THR A 25 -1.85 9.97 0.03
N GLN A 26 -2.76 10.95 0.06
CA GLN A 26 -4.06 10.83 -0.59
C GLN A 26 -3.93 11.23 -2.06
N ALA A 27 -4.17 10.28 -2.96
CA ALA A 27 -4.04 10.47 -4.41
C ALA A 27 -5.37 10.75 -5.12
N ALA A 28 -6.52 10.54 -4.45
CA ALA A 28 -7.84 10.90 -4.97
C ALA A 28 -8.84 11.11 -3.84
N ILE A 29 -9.88 11.91 -4.13
CA ILE A 29 -10.90 12.32 -3.15
C ILE A 29 -12.17 11.45 -3.26
N ARG A 30 -12.68 11.20 -4.47
CA ARG A 30 -13.88 10.36 -4.70
C ARG A 30 -13.62 9.34 -5.82
N PRO A 31 -13.38 8.04 -5.52
CA PRO A 31 -13.26 7.44 -4.19
C PRO A 31 -11.93 7.79 -3.48
N PRO A 32 -11.90 7.87 -2.14
CA PRO A 32 -10.68 8.09 -1.37
C PRO A 32 -9.61 7.05 -1.71
N LYS A 33 -8.47 7.51 -2.19
CA LYS A 33 -7.34 6.66 -2.58
C LYS A 33 -6.11 7.06 -1.80
N PHE A 34 -5.52 6.11 -1.07
CA PHE A 34 -4.29 6.30 -0.33
C PHE A 34 -3.16 5.48 -0.95
N VAL A 35 -1.99 6.10 -1.08
CA VAL A 35 -0.78 5.46 -1.60
C VAL A 35 0.25 5.40 -0.49
N PHE A 36 0.56 4.18 -0.04
CA PHE A 36 1.62 3.90 0.92
C PHE A 36 2.93 3.67 0.18
N PHE A 37 3.93 4.47 0.51
CA PHE A 37 5.30 4.27 0.05
C PHE A 37 6.06 3.47 1.10
N VAL A 38 6.49 2.28 0.71
CA VAL A 38 7.09 1.28 1.61
C VAL A 38 8.44 0.81 1.08
N ASN A 39 9.21 0.10 1.90
CA ASN A 39 10.44 -0.53 1.44
C ASN A 39 10.17 -1.66 0.43
N ASP A 40 9.30 -2.61 0.76
CA ASP A 40 8.88 -3.69 -0.14
C ASP A 40 7.41 -4.05 0.12
N ALA A 41 6.56 -3.84 -0.88
CA ALA A 41 5.13 -4.11 -0.84
C ALA A 41 4.79 -5.60 -0.59
N LYS A 42 5.70 -6.53 -0.91
CA LYS A 42 5.53 -7.97 -0.65
C LYS A 42 5.59 -8.29 0.85
N LEU A 43 6.24 -7.44 1.65
CA LEU A 43 6.30 -7.59 3.11
C LEU A 43 4.97 -7.27 3.81
N PHE A 44 3.97 -6.77 3.09
CA PHE A 44 2.68 -6.36 3.63
C PHE A 44 1.57 -7.27 3.09
N PRO A 45 1.24 -8.39 3.78
CA PRO A 45 0.19 -9.31 3.36
C PRO A 45 -1.18 -8.65 3.34
N GLN A 46 -2.12 -9.24 2.59
CA GLN A 46 -3.47 -8.71 2.45
C GLN A 46 -4.19 -8.51 3.81
N THR A 47 -3.89 -9.34 4.82
CA THR A 47 -4.42 -9.18 6.18
C THR A 47 -4.00 -7.85 6.82
N TYR A 48 -2.73 -7.45 6.67
CA TYR A 48 -2.23 -6.17 7.16
C TYR A 48 -2.82 -5.01 6.36
N ARG A 49 -2.93 -5.17 5.02
CA ARG A 49 -3.55 -4.15 4.16
C ARG A 49 -5.01 -3.89 4.55
N ARG A 50 -5.80 -4.94 4.80
CA ARG A 50 -7.18 -4.83 5.29
C ARG A 50 -7.26 -4.19 6.68
N TYR A 51 -6.33 -4.51 7.56
CA TYR A 51 -6.25 -3.86 8.87
C TYR A 51 -6.03 -2.35 8.72
N MET A 52 -5.07 -1.93 7.88
CA MET A 52 -4.82 -0.50 7.61
C MET A 52 -6.02 0.20 6.97
N GLU A 53 -6.74 -0.47 6.07
CA GLU A 53 -7.97 0.08 5.48
C GLU A 53 -9.04 0.31 6.54
N ARG A 54 -9.24 -0.64 7.46
CA ARG A 54 -10.20 -0.52 8.55
C ARG A 54 -9.83 0.63 9.50
N GLN A 55 -8.54 0.78 9.84
CA GLN A 55 -8.08 1.89 10.67
C GLN A 55 -8.31 3.24 9.98
N LEU A 56 -7.90 3.38 8.71
CA LEU A 56 -8.17 4.60 7.94
C LEU A 56 -9.66 4.92 7.83
N ARG A 57 -10.52 3.90 7.71
CA ARG A 57 -11.97 4.10 7.69
C ARG A 57 -12.50 4.61 9.03
N ALA A 58 -12.01 4.05 10.14
CA ALA A 58 -12.40 4.45 11.49
C ALA A 58 -11.97 5.89 11.79
N ASP A 59 -10.74 6.26 11.43
CA ASP A 59 -10.17 7.56 11.74
C ASP A 59 -10.76 8.70 10.89
N ALA A 60 -10.99 8.44 9.59
CA ALA A 60 -11.43 9.47 8.64
C ALA A 60 -12.94 9.51 8.41
N GLY A 61 -13.72 8.63 9.06
CA GLY A 61 -15.19 8.67 9.01
C GLY A 61 -15.80 8.37 7.64
N PHE A 62 -15.11 7.64 6.76
CA PHE A 62 -15.62 7.31 5.43
C PHE A 62 -16.73 6.24 5.48
N SER A 63 -17.97 6.63 5.79
CA SER A 63 -19.15 5.77 5.66
C SER A 63 -19.62 5.69 4.22
N GLY A 64 -19.83 4.48 3.70
CA GLY A 64 -20.47 4.25 2.39
C GLY A 64 -19.59 4.45 1.14
N THR A 65 -18.33 4.91 1.28
CA THR A 65 -17.41 5.00 0.14
C THR A 65 -16.30 3.95 0.23
N PRO A 66 -16.01 3.19 -0.84
CA PRO A 66 -14.89 2.26 -0.85
C PRO A 66 -13.56 3.03 -0.75
N ILE A 67 -12.69 2.61 0.19
CA ILE A 67 -11.34 3.16 0.34
C ILE A 67 -10.38 2.29 -0.49
N ARG A 68 -9.60 2.92 -1.37
CA ARG A 68 -8.62 2.21 -2.21
C ARG A 68 -7.22 2.41 -1.64
N LEU A 69 -6.56 1.31 -1.26
CA LEU A 69 -5.16 1.34 -0.81
C LEU A 69 -4.22 0.82 -1.89
N LEU A 70 -3.21 1.62 -2.24
CA LEU A 70 -2.11 1.23 -3.11
C LEU A 70 -0.82 1.17 -2.31
N TRP A 71 0.01 0.16 -2.60
CA TRP A 71 1.27 -0.07 -1.92
C TRP A 71 2.39 -0.01 -2.95
N ARG A 72 3.29 0.95 -2.81
CA ARG A 72 4.41 1.17 -3.72
C ARG A 72 5.71 0.93 -2.99
N SER A 73 6.48 -0.04 -3.47
CA SER A 73 7.87 -0.20 -3.06
C SER A 73 8.66 1.00 -3.56
N ARG A 74 9.46 1.62 -2.68
CA ARG A 74 10.46 2.60 -3.08
C ARG A 74 11.49 1.89 -3.93
N ARG A 75 11.65 2.31 -5.19
CA ARG A 75 12.74 1.80 -6.05
C ARG A 75 14.05 2.23 -5.42
N VAL A 76 14.79 1.27 -4.86
CA VAL A 76 16.23 1.40 -4.69
C VAL A 76 16.78 0.89 -6.02
N GLY A 77 17.45 1.74 -6.80
CA GLY A 77 17.74 1.53 -8.22
C GLY A 77 18.10 0.08 -8.59
N LYS A 78 17.17 -0.63 -9.24
CA LYS A 78 17.37 -1.81 -10.12
C LYS A 78 16.08 -2.46 -10.66
N ASP A 79 14.89 -2.01 -10.26
CA ASP A 79 13.61 -2.57 -10.75
C ASP A 79 12.77 -1.53 -11.52
N GLU A 80 13.29 -1.08 -12.66
CA GLU A 80 12.52 -0.38 -13.68
C GLU A 80 12.28 -1.37 -14.83
N GLY A 81 11.07 -1.93 -14.96
CA GLY A 81 10.74 -2.75 -16.13
C GLY A 81 9.46 -3.57 -16.06
N LYS A 82 9.17 -4.30 -14.98
CA LYS A 82 8.23 -5.44 -15.12
C LYS A 82 6.73 -5.18 -14.92
N ALA A 83 6.30 -3.96 -14.60
CA ALA A 83 4.87 -3.68 -14.35
C ALA A 83 4.14 -3.00 -15.52
N GLN A 84 4.87 -2.49 -16.51
CA GLN A 84 4.28 -1.87 -17.71
C GLN A 84 4.19 -2.88 -18.87
N GLU A 85 5.10 -3.86 -18.90
CA GLU A 85 5.21 -4.88 -19.96
C GLU A 85 4.05 -5.88 -19.96
N SER A 86 3.45 -6.20 -18.80
CA SER A 86 2.31 -7.12 -18.71
C SER A 86 0.99 -6.56 -19.26
N LYS A 87 0.87 -5.24 -19.42
CA LYS A 87 -0.31 -4.63 -20.07
C LYS A 87 -0.17 -4.49 -21.58
N MET A 88 1.05 -4.52 -22.12
CA MET A 88 1.30 -4.42 -23.56
C MET A 88 1.15 -5.79 -24.26
N ASN A 89 1.50 -6.88 -23.57
CA ASN A 89 1.45 -8.23 -24.13
C ASN A 89 0.03 -8.84 -24.21
N LEU A 90 -0.98 -8.18 -23.64
CA LEU A 90 -2.38 -8.64 -23.69
C LEU A 90 -3.20 -7.91 -24.77
N SER A 91 -2.70 -6.79 -25.31
CA SER A 91 -3.35 -6.02 -26.38
C SER A 91 -2.82 -6.33 -27.78
N SER A 92 -1.92 -7.30 -27.90
CA SER A 92 -1.34 -7.73 -29.19
C SER A 92 -1.76 -9.14 -29.60
N VAL A 93 -2.77 -9.70 -28.92
CA VAL A 93 -3.43 -10.95 -29.33
C VAL A 93 -4.89 -10.62 -29.62
N ASP A 94 -5.10 -9.84 -30.68
CA ASP A 94 -6.31 -9.70 -31.47
C ASP A 94 -5.90 -9.20 -32.87
#